data_AF-A0A5R2N677-F1
#
_entry.id   AF-A0A5R2N677-F1
#
_cell.length_a   1.000
_cell.length_b   1.000
_cell.length_c   1.000
_cell.angle_alpha   90.00
_cell.angle_beta   90.00
_cell.angle_gamma   90.00
#
_symmetry.space_group_name_H-M   'P 1'
#
loop_
_entity.id
_entity.type
_entity.pdbx_description
1 polymer ?
#
loop_
_entity_poly.entity_id
_entity_poly.type
_entity_poly.pdbx_seq_one_letter_code
_entity_poly.pdbx_strand_id
1 'polypeptide(L)'
;EFLSDPRVIELNKAIWYPILYGLVLTSRPKKSGANYARIWNREKNESPLRTYTRAQGEKLAAALRDLPNVTVDWAMRYGNPSTASVAERLVAQGCDRILSLPLYPQYSATTTATANDQLFRALMKMRRAPAIRSVPPYYDEPVYIEALAASIEQHLATLNFEPEVVITSYHGIPKPYSDKGDPYQTHCLATTRLLRARLGWDEEKL
;
A
#
# COMPACT_ATOMS: atom_id res chain seq x y z
N GLU A 1 -3.05 -0.30 16.29
CA GLU A 1 -2.65 -1.43 15.44
C GLU A 1 -1.32 -1.17 14.71
N PHE A 2 -1.22 -0.12 13.89
CA PHE A 2 0.01 0.17 13.12
C PHE A 2 1.30 0.18 13.95
N LEU A 3 1.38 1.00 14.99
CA LEU A 3 2.61 1.16 15.78
C LEU A 3 2.91 -0.02 16.70
N SER A 4 1.96 -0.92 16.90
CA SER A 4 2.14 -2.16 17.66
C SER A 4 2.55 -3.34 16.78
N ASP A 5 2.61 -3.14 15.46
CA ASP A 5 2.93 -4.18 14.50
C ASP A 5 4.45 -4.45 14.47
N PRO A 6 4.90 -5.69 14.76
CA PRO A 6 6.33 -6.03 14.75
C PRO A 6 6.96 -5.95 13.36
N ARG A 7 6.17 -5.96 12.28
CA ARG A 7 6.67 -5.71 10.92
C ARG A 7 6.99 -4.23 10.68
N VAL A 8 6.35 -3.33 11.41
CA VAL A 8 6.53 -1.87 11.27
C VAL A 8 7.61 -1.37 12.23
N ILE A 9 7.61 -1.90 13.45
CA ILE A 9 8.61 -1.59 14.48
C ILE A 9 9.25 -2.89 14.95
N GLU A 10 10.44 -3.19 14.44
CA GLU A 10 11.21 -4.41 14.79
C GLU A 10 11.94 -4.32 16.15
N LEU A 11 11.39 -3.58 17.11
CA LEU A 11 11.94 -3.53 18.47
C LEU A 11 11.28 -4.59 19.35
N ASN A 12 12.03 -5.10 20.32
CA ASN A 12 11.47 -6.00 21.33
C ASN A 12 10.28 -5.31 22.01
N LYS A 13 9.13 -5.99 22.07
CA LYS A 13 7.88 -5.48 22.65
C LYS A 13 8.05 -5.02 24.10
N ALA A 14 8.89 -5.68 24.89
CA ALA A 14 9.17 -5.29 26.27
C ALA A 14 9.79 -3.88 26.37
N ILE A 15 10.57 -3.48 25.37
CA ILE A 15 11.18 -2.15 25.27
C ILE A 15 10.20 -1.18 24.61
N TRP A 16 9.57 -1.60 23.51
CA TRP A 16 8.76 -0.71 22.69
C TRP A 16 7.41 -0.35 23.30
N TYR A 17 6.74 -1.28 23.99
CA TYR A 17 5.40 -1.03 24.51
C TYR A 17 5.37 0.08 25.57
N PRO A 18 6.29 0.15 26.55
CA PRO A 18 6.37 1.28 27.46
C PRO A 18 6.51 2.63 26.73
N ILE A 19 7.36 2.69 25.69
CA ILE A 19 7.56 3.90 24.89
C ILE A 19 6.28 4.25 24.11
N LEU A 20 5.67 3.26 23.46
CA LEU A 20 4.48 3.42 22.65
C LEU A 20 3.31 3.94 23.49
N TYR A 21 2.97 3.25 24.57
CA TYR A 21 1.79 3.57 25.38
C TYR A 21 2.02 4.75 26.34
N GLY A 22 3.27 5.06 26.71
CA GLY A 22 3.60 6.21 27.56
C GLY A 22 3.82 7.51 26.81
N LEU A 23 4.80 7.56 25.90
CA LEU A 23 5.25 8.81 25.26
C LEU A 23 4.56 9.08 23.92
N VAL A 24 4.42 8.02 23.11
CA VAL A 24 3.98 8.19 21.71
C VAL A 24 2.46 8.40 21.66
N LEU A 25 1.68 7.53 22.30
CA LEU A 25 0.21 7.57 22.21
C LEU A 25 -0.43 8.72 23.01
N THR A 26 0.30 9.38 23.91
CA THR A 26 -0.20 10.56 24.64
C THR A 26 -0.24 11.83 23.77
N SER A 27 0.65 11.93 22.76
CA SER A 27 0.82 13.15 21.96
C SER A 27 0.50 12.97 20.47
N ARG A 28 0.83 11.81 19.89
CA ARG A 28 0.72 11.56 18.45
C ARG A 28 -0.71 11.53 17.90
N PRO A 29 -1.73 10.98 18.60
CA PRO A 29 -3.09 10.94 18.08
C PRO A 29 -3.66 12.32 17.77
N LYS A 30 -3.40 13.32 18.64
CA LYS A 30 -3.85 14.70 18.43
C LYS A 30 -3.23 15.31 17.17
N LYS A 31 -1.90 15.20 17.03
CA LYS A 31 -1.17 15.71 15.86
C LYS A 31 -1.60 15.02 14.56
N SER A 32 -1.73 13.70 14.58
CA SER A 32 -2.16 12.93 13.42
C SER A 32 -3.60 13.26 13.03
N GLY A 33 -4.50 13.41 14.01
CA GLY A 33 -5.90 13.77 13.78
C GLY A 33 -6.05 15.13 13.11
N ALA A 34 -5.28 16.13 13.54
CA ALA A 34 -5.28 17.45 12.90
C ALA A 34 -4.82 17.38 11.43
N ASN A 35 -3.79 16.59 11.12
CA ASN A 35 -3.35 16.40 9.74
C ASN A 35 -4.41 15.68 8.89
N TYR A 36 -5.03 14.62 9.42
CA TYR A 36 -6.11 13.93 8.72
C TYR A 36 -7.31 14.84 8.47
N ALA A 37 -7.68 15.70 9.44
CA ALA A 37 -8.80 16.62 9.29
C ALA A 37 -8.62 17.62 8.14
N ARG A 38 -7.37 17.97 7.79
CA ARG A 38 -7.06 18.87 6.66
C ARG A 38 -7.32 18.25 5.29
N ILE A 39 -7.19 16.93 5.19
CA ILE A 39 -7.31 16.19 3.92
C ILE A 39 -8.47 15.19 3.94
N TRP A 40 -9.36 15.27 4.93
CA TRP A 40 -10.44 14.30 5.11
C TRP A 40 -11.46 14.42 3.99
N ASN A 41 -11.89 13.28 3.43
CA ASN A 41 -13.03 13.27 2.53
C ASN A 41 -14.31 13.40 3.36
N ARG A 42 -14.86 14.60 3.43
CA ARG A 42 -16.08 14.91 4.20
C ARG A 42 -17.35 14.32 3.61
N GLU A 43 -17.42 14.17 2.28
CA GLU A 43 -18.58 13.60 1.59
C GLU A 43 -18.78 12.14 1.96
N LYS A 44 -17.71 11.34 1.91
CA LYS A 44 -17.75 9.91 2.24
C LYS A 44 -17.44 9.59 3.70
N ASN A 45 -17.00 10.59 4.46
CA ASN A 45 -16.47 10.45 5.81
C ASN A 45 -15.33 9.41 5.89
N GLU A 46 -14.32 9.57 5.02
CA GLU A 46 -13.21 8.61 4.87
C GLU A 46 -11.87 9.33 4.78
N SER A 47 -10.79 8.63 5.17
CA SER A 47 -9.44 9.07 4.83
C SER A 47 -9.23 8.99 3.31
N PRO A 48 -8.32 9.80 2.72
CA PRO A 48 -8.00 9.71 1.30
C PRO A 48 -7.61 8.30 0.86
N LEU A 49 -6.75 7.63 1.64
CA LEU A 49 -6.33 6.27 1.34
C LEU A 49 -7.53 5.33 1.21
N ARG A 50 -8.46 5.36 2.17
CA ARG A 50 -9.67 4.54 2.12
C ARG A 50 -10.56 4.90 0.93
N THR A 51 -10.72 6.19 0.65
CA THR A 51 -11.49 6.68 -0.50
C THR A 51 -10.94 6.11 -1.81
N TYR A 52 -9.63 6.21 -2.03
CA TYR A 52 -8.99 5.76 -3.26
C TYR A 52 -8.95 4.24 -3.38
N THR A 53 -8.64 3.51 -2.29
CA THR A 53 -8.66 2.04 -2.29
C THR A 53 -10.05 1.50 -2.60
N ARG A 54 -11.10 2.06 -2.00
CA ARG A 54 -12.49 1.72 -2.35
C ARG A 54 -12.76 1.96 -3.83
N ALA A 55 -12.46 3.17 -4.32
CA ALA A 55 -12.71 3.53 -5.70
C ALA A 55 -11.95 2.65 -6.71
N GLN A 56 -10.70 2.28 -6.39
CA GLN A 56 -9.92 1.34 -7.19
C GLN A 56 -10.57 -0.05 -7.19
N GLY A 57 -10.99 -0.57 -6.03
CA GLY A 57 -11.69 -1.84 -5.92
C GLY A 57 -13.02 -1.87 -6.71
N GLU A 58 -13.83 -0.83 -6.58
CA GLU A 58 -15.12 -0.69 -7.29
C GLU A 58 -14.90 -0.59 -8.81
N LYS A 59 -13.92 0.19 -9.27
CA LYS A 59 -13.59 0.30 -10.70
C LYS A 59 -13.03 -1.00 -11.26
N LEU A 60 -12.19 -1.71 -10.49
CA LEU A 60 -11.66 -3.01 -10.90
C LEU A 60 -12.77 -4.07 -10.97
N ALA A 61 -13.69 -4.09 -10.01
CA ALA A 61 -14.87 -4.95 -10.05
C ALA A 61 -15.70 -4.71 -11.32
N ALA A 62 -15.94 -3.43 -11.66
CA ALA A 62 -16.67 -3.07 -12.87
C ALA A 62 -15.92 -3.47 -14.15
N ALA A 63 -14.59 -3.31 -14.18
CA ALA A 63 -13.76 -3.69 -15.33
C ALA A 63 -13.69 -5.21 -15.55
N LEU A 64 -13.86 -6.00 -14.49
CA LEU A 64 -13.83 -7.46 -14.54
C LEU A 64 -15.22 -8.11 -14.52
N ARG A 65 -16.30 -7.33 -14.66
CA ARG A 65 -17.69 -7.81 -14.52
C ARG A 65 -18.05 -8.94 -15.51
N ASP A 66 -17.40 -8.97 -16.67
CA ASP A 66 -17.65 -9.96 -17.72
C ASP A 66 -16.93 -11.30 -17.43
N LEU A 67 -16.15 -11.38 -16.33
CA LEU A 67 -15.56 -12.60 -15.80
C LEU A 67 -16.47 -13.14 -14.66
N PRO A 68 -17.40 -14.07 -14.95
CA PRO A 68 -18.46 -14.47 -14.01
C PRO A 68 -17.94 -15.17 -12.74
N ASN A 69 -16.67 -15.61 -12.76
CA ASN A 69 -16.00 -16.33 -11.69
C ASN A 69 -14.99 -15.46 -10.92
N VAL A 70 -15.01 -14.14 -11.12
CA VAL A 70 -14.12 -13.20 -10.43
C VAL A 70 -14.94 -12.26 -9.57
N THR A 71 -14.60 -12.21 -8.28
CA THR A 71 -15.15 -11.25 -7.32
C THR A 71 -14.02 -10.38 -6.82
N VAL A 72 -14.23 -9.07 -6.82
CA VAL A 72 -13.26 -8.08 -6.35
C VAL A 72 -13.78 -7.45 -5.07
N ASP A 73 -12.90 -7.36 -4.07
CA ASP A 73 -13.15 -6.69 -2.80
C ASP A 73 -11.85 -6.05 -2.33
N TRP A 74 -11.91 -5.19 -1.31
CA TRP A 74 -10.77 -4.43 -0.81
C TRP A 74 -10.73 -4.45 0.71
N ALA A 75 -9.52 -4.39 1.27
CA ALA A 75 -9.28 -4.45 2.70
C ALA A 75 -8.21 -3.45 3.12
N MET A 76 -8.32 -2.97 4.35
CA MET A 76 -7.28 -2.17 4.99
C MET A 76 -6.41 -3.08 5.86
N ARG A 77 -5.08 -2.94 5.75
CA ARG A 77 -4.18 -3.57 6.72
C ARG A 77 -4.46 -3.05 8.14
N TYR A 78 -4.64 -1.75 8.27
CA TYR A 78 -5.01 -1.08 9.52
C TYR A 78 -6.29 -0.27 9.28
N GLY A 79 -7.39 -0.70 9.89
CA GLY A 79 -8.69 -0.05 9.77
C GLY A 79 -9.77 -0.94 9.15
N ASN A 80 -10.85 -0.30 8.70
CA ASN A 80 -12.04 -0.96 8.19
C ASN A 80 -12.27 -0.63 6.70
N PRO A 81 -12.72 -1.62 5.90
CA PRO A 81 -12.98 -3.01 6.26
C PRO A 81 -11.68 -3.78 6.54
N SER A 82 -11.70 -4.66 7.54
CA SER A 82 -10.51 -5.41 7.94
C SER A 82 -10.28 -6.60 7.00
N THR A 83 -9.02 -7.02 6.84
CA THR A 83 -8.67 -8.20 6.03
C THR A 83 -9.46 -9.45 6.41
N ALA A 84 -9.71 -9.66 7.72
CA ALA A 84 -10.50 -10.80 8.18
C ALA A 84 -11.96 -10.71 7.71
N SER A 85 -12.62 -9.56 7.90
CA SER A 85 -14.01 -9.38 7.47
C SER A 85 -14.21 -9.52 5.96
N VAL A 86 -13.20 -9.14 5.18
CA VAL A 86 -13.23 -9.24 3.72
C VAL A 86 -12.99 -10.68 3.27
N ALA A 87 -12.00 -11.37 3.85
CA ALA A 87 -11.73 -12.76 3.54
C ALA A 87 -12.93 -13.67 3.89
N GLU A 88 -13.55 -13.47 5.06
CA GLU A 88 -14.77 -14.19 5.47
C GLU A 88 -15.92 -13.94 4.50
N ARG A 89 -16.11 -12.69 4.06
CA ARG A 89 -17.15 -12.33 3.10
C ARG A 89 -16.93 -12.97 1.73
N LEU A 90 -15.69 -12.98 1.22
CA LEU A 90 -15.36 -13.65 -0.04
C LEU A 90 -15.61 -15.17 0.04
N VAL A 91 -15.19 -15.80 1.14
CA VAL A 91 -15.44 -17.25 1.35
C VAL A 91 -16.94 -17.55 1.44
N ALA A 92 -17.71 -16.69 2.13
CA ALA A 92 -19.17 -16.83 2.22
C ALA A 92 -19.88 -16.68 0.87
N GLN A 93 -19.29 -15.97 -0.09
CA GLN A 93 -19.76 -15.88 -1.48
C GLN A 93 -19.36 -17.08 -2.35
N GLY A 94 -18.67 -18.07 -1.77
CA GLY A 94 -18.25 -19.28 -2.46
C GLY A 94 -16.85 -19.20 -3.07
N CYS A 95 -16.07 -18.15 -2.79
CA CYS A 95 -14.69 -18.07 -3.27
C CYS A 95 -13.82 -19.14 -2.58
N ASP A 96 -13.35 -20.12 -3.35
CA ASP A 96 -12.43 -21.17 -2.92
C ASP A 96 -10.95 -20.85 -3.23
N ARG A 97 -10.72 -19.78 -3.99
CA ARG A 97 -9.42 -19.24 -4.38
C ARG A 97 -9.42 -17.72 -4.18
N ILE A 98 -8.41 -17.20 -3.48
CA ILE A 98 -8.23 -15.75 -3.27
C ILE A 98 -6.85 -15.33 -3.76
N LEU A 99 -6.83 -14.28 -4.58
CA LEU A 99 -5.62 -13.56 -4.97
C LEU A 99 -5.53 -12.26 -4.14
N SER A 100 -4.52 -12.18 -3.27
CA SER A 100 -4.16 -10.95 -2.56
C SER A 100 -3.33 -10.06 -3.47
N LEU A 101 -3.78 -8.82 -3.68
CA LEU A 101 -3.04 -7.78 -4.38
C LEU A 101 -2.69 -6.64 -3.40
N PRO A 102 -1.53 -6.70 -2.73
CA PRO A 102 -1.02 -5.58 -1.97
C PRO A 102 -0.83 -4.36 -2.89
N LEU A 103 -1.38 -3.20 -2.54
CA LEU A 103 -1.31 -1.98 -3.36
C LEU A 103 0.04 -1.25 -3.27
N TYR A 104 1.11 -1.99 -2.95
CA TYR A 104 2.48 -1.48 -2.85
C TYR A 104 3.29 -2.09 -4.01
N PRO A 105 3.63 -1.33 -5.05
CA PRO A 105 4.41 -1.84 -6.17
C PRO A 105 5.81 -2.32 -5.72
N GLN A 106 6.43 -1.55 -4.83
CA GLN A 106 7.71 -1.87 -4.19
C GLN A 106 7.47 -2.68 -2.91
N TYR A 107 8.01 -3.89 -2.87
CA TYR A 107 7.96 -4.72 -1.66
C TYR A 107 8.69 -4.08 -0.48
N SER A 108 8.09 -4.16 0.71
CA SER A 108 8.77 -4.04 1.99
C SER A 108 8.16 -4.99 3.02
N ALA A 109 8.96 -5.43 3.99
CA ALA A 109 8.47 -6.13 5.17
C ALA A 109 7.45 -5.28 5.95
N THR A 110 7.62 -3.96 5.95
CA THR A 110 6.78 -3.00 6.69
C THR A 110 5.43 -2.73 6.03
N THR A 111 5.22 -3.16 4.77
CA THR A 111 4.00 -2.91 3.99
C THR A 111 3.40 -4.21 3.44
N THR A 112 4.04 -4.80 2.43
CA THR A 112 3.55 -5.98 1.72
C THR A 112 3.53 -7.21 2.62
N ALA A 113 4.62 -7.45 3.36
CA ALA A 113 4.67 -8.62 4.23
C ALA A 113 3.65 -8.53 5.37
N THR A 114 3.45 -7.37 5.98
CA THR A 114 2.43 -7.22 7.03
C THR A 114 0.99 -7.36 6.49
N ALA A 115 0.70 -6.87 5.28
CA ALA A 115 -0.58 -7.11 4.61
C ALA A 115 -0.86 -8.62 4.46
N ASN A 116 0.15 -9.36 4.00
CA ASN A 116 0.06 -10.81 3.84
C ASN A 116 0.01 -11.54 5.19
N ASP A 117 0.80 -11.15 6.19
CA ASP A 117 0.72 -11.70 7.56
C ASP A 117 -0.71 -11.58 8.10
N GLN A 118 -1.38 -10.44 7.88
CA GLN A 118 -2.75 -10.24 8.35
C GLN A 118 -3.76 -11.11 7.63
N LEU A 119 -3.59 -11.33 6.32
CA LEU A 119 -4.39 -12.29 5.56
C LEU A 119 -4.19 -13.70 6.12
N PHE A 120 -2.95 -14.16 6.30
CA PHE A 120 -2.66 -15.47 6.87
C PHE A 120 -3.22 -15.63 8.29
N ARG A 121 -3.17 -14.59 9.13
CA ARG A 121 -3.82 -14.59 10.46
C ARG A 121 -5.33 -14.75 10.39
N ALA A 122 -5.98 -14.18 9.39
CA ALA A 122 -7.41 -14.40 9.19
C ALA A 122 -7.69 -15.86 8.79
N LEU A 123 -6.91 -16.38 7.84
CA LEU A 123 -7.06 -17.74 7.31
C LEU A 123 -6.79 -18.83 8.35
N MET A 124 -5.85 -18.62 9.26
CA MET A 124 -5.59 -19.54 10.39
C MET A 124 -6.81 -19.76 11.29
N LYS A 125 -7.79 -18.84 11.28
CA LYS A 125 -9.03 -18.97 12.05
C LYS A 125 -10.15 -19.69 11.29
N MET A 126 -9.97 -19.94 10.00
CA MET A 126 -10.97 -20.58 9.15
C MET A 126 -10.78 -22.10 9.17
N ARG A 127 -11.85 -22.85 9.48
CA ARG A 127 -11.82 -24.33 9.44
C ARG A 127 -11.50 -24.86 8.04
N ARG A 128 -12.01 -24.19 7.00
CA ARG A 128 -11.75 -24.47 5.59
C ARG A 128 -11.20 -23.21 4.94
N ALA A 129 -9.88 -23.05 4.95
CA ALA A 129 -9.22 -21.94 4.29
C ALA A 129 -9.25 -22.12 2.75
N PRO A 130 -9.52 -21.07 1.96
CA PRO A 130 -9.39 -21.11 0.51
C PRO A 130 -7.92 -21.22 0.08
N ALA A 131 -7.67 -21.59 -1.17
CA ALA A 131 -6.33 -21.53 -1.75
C ALA A 131 -5.92 -20.07 -1.99
N ILE A 132 -4.67 -19.72 -1.66
CA ILE A 132 -4.21 -18.33 -1.66
C ILE A 132 -3.02 -18.13 -2.60
N ARG A 133 -3.03 -16.98 -3.27
CA ARG A 133 -1.84 -16.40 -3.91
C ARG A 133 -1.69 -14.95 -3.46
N SER A 134 -0.46 -14.47 -3.37
CA SER A 134 -0.17 -13.03 -3.30
C SER A 134 0.50 -12.63 -4.59
N VAL A 135 0.10 -11.49 -5.15
CA VAL A 135 0.79 -10.89 -6.28
C VAL A 135 2.23 -10.53 -5.84
N PRO A 136 3.24 -10.84 -6.66
CA PRO A 136 4.62 -10.44 -6.39
C PRO A 136 4.77 -8.90 -6.48
N PRO A 137 5.94 -8.35 -6.13
CA PRO A 137 6.21 -6.94 -6.36
C PRO A 137 6.09 -6.64 -7.86
N TYR A 138 5.56 -5.46 -8.20
CA TYR A 138 5.25 -5.08 -9.59
C TYR A 138 5.79 -3.67 -9.91
N TYR A 139 6.88 -3.30 -9.25
CA TYR A 139 7.52 -1.98 -9.37
C TYR A 139 8.14 -1.73 -10.75
N ASP A 140 8.43 -2.78 -11.50
CA ASP A 140 9.04 -2.78 -12.83
C ASP A 140 8.06 -3.19 -13.94
N GLU A 141 6.79 -3.45 -13.61
CA GLU A 141 5.77 -3.78 -14.61
C GLU A 141 5.58 -2.61 -15.59
N PRO A 142 5.67 -2.84 -16.93
CA PRO A 142 5.59 -1.77 -17.92
C PRO A 142 4.32 -0.93 -17.80
N VAL A 143 3.18 -1.54 -17.47
CA VAL A 143 1.90 -0.83 -17.29
C VAL A 143 1.91 0.09 -16.06
N TYR A 144 2.65 -0.26 -15.01
CA TYR A 144 2.79 0.59 -13.83
C TYR A 144 3.71 1.79 -14.14
N ILE A 145 4.84 1.55 -14.81
CA ILE A 145 5.75 2.62 -15.25
C ILE A 145 5.04 3.59 -16.21
N GLU A 146 4.26 3.07 -17.16
CA GLU A 146 3.46 3.88 -18.07
C GLU A 146 2.44 4.75 -17.32
N ALA A 147 1.73 4.19 -16.34
CA ALA A 147 0.76 4.95 -15.54
C ALA A 147 1.43 6.09 -14.75
N LEU A 148 2.65 5.88 -14.23
CA LEU A 148 3.42 6.94 -13.57
C LEU A 148 3.87 8.01 -14.56
N ALA A 149 4.43 7.61 -15.71
CA ALA A 149 4.90 8.53 -16.75
C ALA A 149 3.75 9.40 -17.27
N ALA A 150 2.63 8.79 -17.63
CA ALA A 150 1.44 9.50 -18.09
C ALA A 150 0.92 10.48 -17.03
N SER A 151 0.92 10.09 -15.74
CA SER A 151 0.51 11.00 -14.66
C SER A 151 1.45 12.21 -14.52
N ILE A 152 2.75 12.03 -14.74
CA ILE A 152 3.74 13.10 -14.69
C ILE A 152 3.56 14.02 -15.90
N GLU A 153 3.52 13.46 -17.11
CA GLU A 153 3.32 14.20 -18.36
C GLU A 153 2.03 15.03 -18.31
N GLN A 154 0.93 14.44 -17.85
CA GLN A 154 -0.35 15.13 -17.68
C GLN A 154 -0.23 16.31 -16.71
N HIS A 155 0.46 16.14 -15.58
CA HIS A 155 0.63 17.23 -14.63
C HIS A 155 1.55 18.33 -15.17
N LEU A 156 2.67 17.97 -15.81
CA LEU A 156 3.60 18.92 -16.41
C LEU A 156 2.91 19.76 -17.49
N ALA A 157 2.03 19.17 -18.29
CA ALA A 157 1.24 19.90 -19.28
C ALA A 157 0.30 20.96 -18.68
N THR A 158 0.01 20.91 -17.37
CA THR A 158 -0.77 21.95 -16.68
C THR A 158 0.07 23.14 -16.18
N LEU A 159 1.40 23.00 -16.19
CA LEU A 159 2.29 24.05 -15.71
C LEU A 159 2.52 25.09 -16.81
N ASN A 160 2.70 26.34 -16.40
CA ASN A 160 3.10 27.44 -17.28
C ASN A 160 4.63 27.58 -17.40
N PHE A 161 5.38 26.61 -16.86
CA PHE A 161 6.83 26.55 -16.89
C PHE A 161 7.29 25.08 -17.00
N GLU A 162 8.52 24.87 -17.45
CA GLU A 162 9.16 23.56 -17.43
C GLU A 162 10.04 23.43 -16.17
N PRO A 163 9.81 22.43 -15.30
CA PRO A 163 10.66 22.22 -14.13
C PRO A 163 12.09 21.85 -14.53
N GLU A 164 13.10 22.45 -13.90
CA GLU A 164 14.50 22.08 -14.12
C GLU A 164 14.77 20.64 -13.66
N VAL A 165 14.19 20.25 -12.52
CA VAL A 165 14.35 18.93 -11.90
C VAL A 165 12.99 18.41 -11.42
N VAL A 166 12.74 17.13 -11.63
CA VAL A 166 11.60 16.39 -11.09
C VAL A 166 12.12 15.39 -10.06
N ILE A 167 11.55 15.36 -8.86
CA ILE A 167 12.05 14.50 -7.77
C ILE A 167 11.09 13.34 -7.52
N THR A 168 11.57 12.10 -7.70
CA THR A 168 10.86 10.94 -7.15
C THR A 168 11.10 10.84 -5.64
N SER A 169 10.05 11.03 -4.85
CA SER A 169 10.13 10.94 -3.38
C SER A 169 9.43 9.68 -2.87
N TYR A 170 10.19 8.85 -2.14
CA TYR A 170 9.70 7.62 -1.52
C TYR A 170 9.75 7.74 0.01
N HIS A 171 8.88 6.99 0.70
CA HIS A 171 8.96 6.88 2.15
C HIS A 171 10.25 6.15 2.55
N GLY A 172 11.05 6.75 3.43
CA GLY A 172 12.26 6.10 3.94
C GLY A 172 11.94 4.91 4.86
N ILE A 173 12.84 3.94 4.91
CA ILE A 173 12.82 2.85 5.89
C ILE A 173 14.05 2.95 6.81
N PRO A 174 13.96 2.48 8.07
CA PRO A 174 15.13 2.39 8.94
C PRO A 174 16.28 1.61 8.28
N LYS A 175 17.50 2.15 8.36
CA LYS A 175 18.71 1.51 7.80
C LYS A 175 18.84 0.02 8.20
N PRO A 176 18.60 -0.37 9.47
CA PRO A 176 18.69 -1.78 9.85
C PRO A 176 17.71 -2.70 9.11
N TYR A 177 16.60 -2.19 8.56
CA TYR A 177 15.63 -3.01 7.82
C TYR A 177 16.17 -3.33 6.43
N SER A 178 16.77 -2.32 5.76
CA SER A 178 17.50 -2.52 4.51
C SER A 178 18.69 -3.46 4.71
N ASP A 179 19.48 -3.26 5.78
CA ASP A 179 20.65 -4.10 6.10
C ASP A 179 20.27 -5.58 6.35
N LYS A 180 19.03 -5.86 6.78
CA LYS A 180 18.47 -7.21 6.95
C LYS A 180 17.90 -7.82 5.66
N GLY A 181 18.00 -7.11 4.54
CA GLY A 181 17.58 -7.60 3.23
C GLY A 181 16.18 -7.16 2.80
N ASP A 182 15.60 -6.11 3.38
CA ASP A 182 14.39 -5.51 2.82
C ASP A 182 14.71 -4.87 1.45
N PRO A 183 14.11 -5.36 0.33
CA PRO A 183 14.48 -4.95 -1.02
C PRO A 183 13.90 -3.58 -1.43
N TYR A 184 13.12 -2.94 -0.56
CA TYR A 184 12.38 -1.72 -0.88
C TYR A 184 13.23 -0.63 -1.51
N GLN A 185 14.43 -0.38 -0.98
CA GLN A 185 15.33 0.64 -1.54
C GLN A 185 15.68 0.32 -3.00
N THR A 186 16.06 -0.91 -3.30
CA THR A 186 16.42 -1.37 -4.65
C THR A 186 15.23 -1.26 -5.60
N HIS A 187 14.02 -1.63 -5.14
CA HIS A 187 12.80 -1.52 -5.93
C HIS A 187 12.43 -0.05 -6.24
N CYS A 188 12.58 0.85 -5.28
CA CYS A 188 12.38 2.29 -5.49
C CYS A 188 13.36 2.85 -6.53
N LEU A 189 14.65 2.54 -6.39
CA LEU A 189 15.67 2.97 -7.35
C LEU A 189 15.41 2.41 -8.76
N ALA A 190 14.96 1.15 -8.86
CA ALA A 190 14.59 0.54 -10.12
C ALA A 190 13.37 1.23 -10.75
N THR A 191 12.36 1.58 -9.95
CA THR A 191 11.18 2.34 -10.41
C THR A 191 11.62 3.68 -11.02
N THR A 192 12.42 4.47 -10.31
CA THR A 192 12.93 5.77 -10.80
C THR A 192 13.74 5.60 -12.09
N ARG A 193 14.65 4.63 -12.15
CA ARG A 193 15.45 4.36 -13.35
C ARG A 193 14.57 4.01 -14.57
N LEU A 194 13.56 3.16 -14.39
CA LEU A 194 12.65 2.77 -15.46
C LEU A 194 11.76 3.93 -15.90
N LEU A 195 11.28 4.73 -14.95
CA LEU A 195 10.49 5.92 -15.22
C LEU A 195 11.28 6.96 -16.02
N ARG A 196 12.54 7.21 -15.63
CA ARG A 196 13.48 8.06 -16.36
C ARG A 196 13.69 7.57 -17.79
N ALA A 197 13.91 6.26 -17.97
CA ALA A 197 14.05 5.66 -19.29
C ALA A 197 12.79 5.83 -20.14
N ARG A 198 11.60 5.67 -19.54
CA ARG A 198 10.31 5.86 -20.23
C ARG A 198 10.07 7.33 -20.62
N LEU A 199 10.53 8.28 -19.82
CA LEU A 199 10.35 9.71 -20.09
C LEU A 199 11.44 10.29 -21.02
N GLY A 200 12.50 9.52 -21.30
CA GLY A 200 13.64 9.99 -22.09
C GLY A 200 14.46 11.07 -21.38
N TRP A 201 14.46 11.05 -20.05
CA TRP A 201 15.16 12.04 -19.21
C TRP A 201 16.52 11.50 -18.74
N ASP A 202 17.43 12.39 -18.38
CA ASP A 202 18.71 12.06 -17.75
C ASP A 202 18.63 12.15 -16.22
N GLU A 203 19.75 11.87 -15.52
CA GLU A 203 19.80 11.89 -14.05
C GLU A 203 19.74 13.29 -13.46
N GLU A 204 20.02 14.33 -14.26
CA GLU A 204 19.93 15.72 -13.81
C GLU A 204 18.47 16.18 -13.79
N LYS A 205 17.66 15.64 -14.71
CA LYS A 205 16.21 15.91 -14.79
C LYS A 205 15.37 15.07 -13.82
N LEU A 206 15.71 13.78 -13.57
CA LEU A 206 14.95 12.85 -12.70
C LEU A 206 15.78 11.78 -11.97
#